data_AF-A0A1C3XIJ9-F1
#
_entry.id   AF-A0A1C3XIJ9-F1
#
_cell.length_a   1.000
_cell.length_b   1.000
_cell.length_c   1.000
_cell.angle_alpha   90.00
_cell.angle_beta   90.00
_cell.angle_gamma   90.00
#
_symmetry.space_group_name_H-M   'P 1'
#
loop_
_entity.id
_entity.type
_entity.pdbx_description
1 polymer ?
#
loop_
_entity_poly.entity_id
_entity_poly.type
_entity_poly.pdbx_seq_one_letter_code
_entity_poly.pdbx_strand_id
1 'polypeptide(L)'
;GAIKARVDADFGVFSAFLMGGWNTDGDKLNKYAGTNTGTACPAGRPALCGWGDWALWGGVGVPINEKLKWNLQLAYTDSKIFAATTNIKWYPVRNLLIEPELSYTSWDSINQDQWAGILRFERSF
;
A
#
# COMPACT_ATOMS: atom_id res chain seq x y z
N GLY A 1 17.64 8.39 -8.79
CA GLY A 1 17.11 7.18 -9.46
C GLY A 1 16.61 6.22 -8.40
N ALA A 2 15.72 5.27 -8.68
CA ALA A 2 15.19 4.38 -7.64
C ALA A 2 15.38 2.91 -8.03
N ILE A 3 15.85 2.11 -7.09
CA ILE A 3 15.91 0.65 -7.19
C ILE A 3 14.78 0.10 -6.33
N LYS A 4 14.05 -0.88 -6.84
CA LYS A 4 13.04 -1.60 -6.07
C LYS A 4 13.27 -3.09 -6.23
N ALA A 5 13.25 -3.81 -5.12
CA ALA A 5 13.31 -5.25 -5.08
C ALA A 5 12.09 -5.77 -4.34
N ARG A 6 11.47 -6.81 -4.87
CA ARG A 6 10.34 -7.50 -4.25
C ARG A 6 10.68 -8.98 -4.12
N VAL A 7 10.38 -9.53 -2.96
CA VAL A 7 10.46 -10.95 -2.65
C VAL A 7 9.05 -11.41 -2.30
N ASP A 8 8.60 -12.43 -2.99
CA ASP A 8 7.32 -13.10 -2.75
C ASP A 8 7.61 -14.50 -2.22
N ALA A 9 6.90 -14.89 -1.18
CA ALA A 9 6.96 -16.21 -0.59
C ALA A 9 5.55 -16.79 -0.49
N ASP A 10 5.36 -17.98 -1.02
CA ASP A 10 4.13 -18.75 -0.89
C ASP A 10 4.37 -19.93 0.04
N PHE A 11 3.57 -20.01 1.11
CA PHE A 11 3.68 -21.05 2.14
C PHE A 11 2.52 -22.07 2.04
N GLY A 12 1.73 -22.03 0.97
CA GLY A 12 0.54 -22.86 0.76
C GLY A 12 -0.68 -22.44 1.58
N VAL A 13 -0.50 -22.16 2.88
CA VAL A 13 -1.56 -21.68 3.80
C VAL A 13 -1.74 -20.16 3.79
N PHE A 14 -0.69 -19.43 3.41
CA PHE A 14 -0.71 -18.00 3.19
C PHE A 14 0.41 -17.63 2.21
N SER A 15 0.28 -16.50 1.55
CA SER A 15 1.34 -15.85 0.79
C SER A 15 1.78 -14.60 1.54
N ALA A 16 3.05 -14.25 1.41
CA ALA A 16 3.58 -13.00 1.92
C ALA A 16 4.51 -12.39 0.87
N PHE A 17 4.55 -11.06 0.84
CA PHE A 17 5.51 -10.35 0.03
C PHE A 17 6.18 -9.26 0.86
N LEU A 18 7.44 -9.01 0.54
CA LEU A 18 8.21 -7.90 1.07
C LEU A 18 8.91 -7.21 -0.09
N MET A 19 8.71 -5.91 -0.20
CA MET A 19 9.28 -5.06 -1.23
C MET A 19 10.00 -3.90 -0.57
N GLY A 20 11.25 -3.69 -0.95
CA GLY A 20 12.06 -2.55 -0.53
C GLY A 20 12.40 -1.69 -1.73
N GLY A 21 12.31 -0.38 -1.59
CA GLY A 21 12.76 0.60 -2.55
C GLY A 21 13.84 1.48 -1.94
N TRP A 22 14.93 1.70 -2.67
CA TRP A 22 15.97 2.66 -2.31
C TRP A 22 16.08 3.73 -3.40
N ASN A 23 16.09 5.00 -3.01
CA ASN A 23 16.28 6.13 -3.90
C ASN A 23 17.71 6.66 -3.74
N THR A 24 18.46 6.76 -4.85
CA THR A 24 19.89 7.15 -4.87
C THR A 24 20.10 8.65 -4.59
N ASP A 25 19.03 9.46 -4.60
CA ASP A 25 19.03 10.87 -4.21
C ASP A 25 17.68 11.17 -3.53
N GLY A 26 17.62 11.08 -2.19
CA GLY A 26 16.42 11.45 -1.40
C GLY A 26 16.28 12.96 -1.17
N ASP A 27 17.34 13.74 -1.37
CA ASP A 27 17.34 15.21 -1.20
C ASP A 27 16.72 15.98 -2.38
N LYS A 28 16.42 15.31 -3.49
CA LYS A 28 15.73 15.87 -4.66
C LYS A 28 14.47 15.07 -4.95
N LEU A 29 13.34 15.76 -5.15
CA LEU A 29 12.09 15.13 -5.58
C LEU A 29 12.29 14.44 -6.94
N ASN A 30 12.54 13.13 -6.89
CA ASN A 30 12.69 12.31 -8.08
C ASN A 30 11.30 11.85 -8.54
N LYS A 31 10.99 11.99 -9.84
CA LYS A 31 9.68 11.56 -10.40
C LYS A 31 9.34 10.08 -10.13
N TYR A 32 10.36 9.26 -9.86
CA TYR A 32 10.25 7.82 -9.60
C TYR A 32 10.09 7.47 -8.11
N ALA A 33 10.20 8.47 -7.22
CA ALA A 33 10.07 8.36 -5.77
C ALA A 33 9.13 9.44 -5.20
N GLY A 34 8.24 9.98 -6.05
CA GLY A 34 7.21 10.95 -5.64
C GLY A 34 5.98 10.24 -5.09
N THR A 35 5.37 10.82 -4.06
CA THR A 35 3.99 10.47 -3.69
C THR A 35 3.03 11.25 -4.60
N ASN A 36 1.85 10.69 -4.89
CA ASN A 36 0.84 11.32 -5.76
C ASN A 36 0.14 12.55 -5.12
N THR A 37 0.77 13.24 -4.17
CA THR A 37 0.24 14.45 -3.56
C THR A 37 0.77 15.68 -4.29
N GLY A 38 0.23 15.97 -5.48
CA GLY A 38 0.60 17.12 -6.30
C GLY A 38 0.34 18.50 -5.66
N THR A 39 -0.29 18.57 -4.48
CA THR A 39 -0.76 19.82 -3.85
C THR A 39 -0.45 19.95 -2.35
N ALA A 40 0.13 18.93 -1.70
CA ALA A 40 0.41 18.93 -0.25
C ALA A 40 1.90 19.14 0.10
N CYS A 41 2.71 19.59 -0.86
CA CYS A 41 4.15 19.74 -0.64
C CYS A 41 4.49 21.12 -0.06
N PRO A 42 5.29 21.20 1.02
CA PRO A 42 5.74 22.47 1.55
C PRO A 42 6.52 23.25 0.49
N ALA A 43 6.15 24.51 0.26
CA ALA A 43 6.87 25.40 -0.64
C ALA A 43 8.35 25.48 -0.21
N GLY A 44 9.26 25.07 -1.09
CA GLY A 44 10.71 25.07 -0.83
C GLY A 44 11.30 23.78 -0.24
N ARG A 45 10.51 22.75 0.06
CA ARG A 45 11.00 21.41 0.48
C ARG A 45 10.26 20.25 -0.21
N PRO A 46 10.36 20.12 -1.55
CA PRO A 46 9.64 19.07 -2.28
C PRO A 46 10.12 17.65 -1.91
N ALA A 47 11.33 17.47 -1.39
CA ALA A 47 11.84 16.18 -0.92
C ALA A 47 10.96 15.49 0.16
N LEU A 48 10.27 16.28 1.01
CA LEU A 48 9.38 15.77 2.06
C LEU A 48 8.10 15.10 1.51
N CYS A 49 7.78 15.36 0.24
CA CYS A 49 6.67 14.74 -0.48
C CYS A 49 7.06 13.46 -1.22
N GLY A 50 8.35 13.09 -1.26
CA GLY A 50 8.80 11.82 -1.79
C GLY A 50 8.73 10.72 -0.74
N TRP A 51 9.08 9.49 -1.10
CA TRP A 51 9.26 8.41 -0.12
C TRP A 51 10.54 8.57 0.73
N GLY A 52 11.36 9.59 0.46
CA GLY A 52 12.66 9.81 1.09
C GLY A 52 13.75 8.93 0.47
N ASP A 53 14.70 8.51 1.27
CA ASP A 53 15.80 7.63 0.84
C ASP A 53 15.35 6.17 0.66
N TRP A 54 14.35 5.73 1.40
CA TRP A 54 13.86 4.34 1.35
C TRP A 54 12.35 4.20 1.57
N ALA A 55 11.80 3.13 1.01
CA ALA A 55 10.42 2.73 1.18
C ALA A 55 10.33 1.22 1.36
N LEU A 56 9.44 0.78 2.23
CA LEU A 56 9.19 -0.62 2.52
C LEU A 56 7.70 -0.90 2.34
N TRP A 57 7.37 -1.92 1.56
CA TRP A 57 6.03 -2.45 1.44
C TRP A 57 6.05 -3.91 1.86
N GLY A 58 5.15 -4.30 2.75
CA GLY A 58 4.95 -5.69 3.11
C GLY A 58 3.50 -6.05 2.89
N GLY A 59 3.19 -7.30 2.62
CA GLY A 59 1.82 -7.75 2.64
C GLY A 59 1.71 -9.24 2.84
N VAL A 60 0.53 -9.66 3.30
CA VAL A 60 0.18 -11.04 3.52
C VAL A 60 -1.19 -11.31 2.90
N GLY A 61 -1.33 -12.45 2.24
CA GLY A 61 -2.58 -12.96 1.68
C GLY A 61 -2.90 -14.30 2.31
N VAL A 62 -4.04 -14.42 2.98
CA VAL A 62 -4.48 -15.65 3.63
C VAL A 62 -5.78 -16.14 2.98
N PRO A 63 -5.75 -17.24 2.22
CA PRO A 63 -6.96 -17.92 1.77
C PRO A 63 -7.59 -18.68 2.94
N ILE A 64 -8.51 -18.04 3.67
CA ILE A 64 -9.20 -18.65 4.83
C ILE A 64 -10.04 -19.85 4.41
N ASN A 65 -10.75 -19.72 3.27
CA ASN A 65 -11.47 -20.82 2.64
C ASN A 65 -11.70 -20.51 1.14
N GLU A 66 -12.32 -21.44 0.40
CA GLU A 66 -12.61 -21.26 -1.04
C GLU A 66 -13.45 -20.02 -1.35
N LYS A 67 -14.21 -19.52 -0.37
CA LYS A 67 -15.10 -18.37 -0.49
C LYS A 67 -14.55 -17.11 0.16
N LEU A 68 -13.45 -17.16 0.91
CA LEU A 68 -12.97 -16.06 1.73
C LEU A 68 -11.45 -15.97 1.64
N LYS A 69 -10.98 -14.86 1.08
CA LYS A 69 -9.55 -14.53 1.05
C LYS A 69 -9.34 -13.20 1.74
N TRP A 70 -8.46 -13.17 2.72
CA TRP A 70 -8.06 -11.95 3.39
C TRP A 70 -6.70 -11.51 2.86
N ASN A 71 -6.53 -10.21 2.63
CA ASN A 71 -5.26 -9.61 2.24
C ASN A 71 -4.99 -8.42 3.14
N LEU A 72 -3.74 -8.26 3.55
CA LEU A 72 -3.24 -7.12 4.29
C LEU A 72 -1.96 -6.64 3.62
N GLN A 73 -1.86 -5.34 3.42
CA GLN A 73 -0.71 -4.65 2.84
C GLN A 73 -0.36 -3.48 3.73
N LEU A 74 0.93 -3.31 4.01
CA LEU A 74 1.50 -2.26 4.81
C LEU A 74 2.58 -1.58 3.97
N ALA A 75 2.65 -0.26 4.06
CA ALA A 75 3.65 0.55 3.39
C ALA A 75 4.21 1.53 4.42
N TYR A 76 5.53 1.64 4.48
CA TYR A 76 6.22 2.61 5.32
C TYR A 76 7.34 3.25 4.53
N THR A 77 7.58 4.53 4.74
CA THR A 77 8.57 5.30 4.01
C THR A 77 9.36 6.17 4.97
N ASP A 78 10.59 6.50 4.58
CA ASP A 78 11.50 7.34 5.36
C ASP A 78 10.92 8.74 5.64
N SER A 79 10.13 9.28 4.72
CA SER A 79 9.38 10.53 4.89
C SER A 79 8.23 10.44 5.92
N LYS A 80 8.22 9.42 6.77
CA LYS A 80 7.25 9.17 7.84
C LYS A 80 5.81 9.03 7.35
N ILE A 81 5.64 8.51 6.13
CA ILE A 81 4.32 8.15 5.60
C ILE A 81 4.11 6.68 5.89
N PHE A 82 3.06 6.38 6.64
CA PHE A 82 2.61 5.03 6.94
C PHE A 82 1.26 4.80 6.26
N ALA A 83 1.14 3.73 5.46
CA ALA A 83 -0.14 3.30 4.92
C ALA A 83 -0.39 1.84 5.27
N ALA A 84 -1.61 1.51 5.67
CA ALA A 84 -2.05 0.18 5.98
C ALA A 84 -3.37 -0.08 5.27
N THR A 85 -3.41 -1.07 4.38
CA THR A 85 -4.58 -1.45 3.60
C THR A 85 -4.92 -2.90 3.87
N THR A 86 -6.15 -3.17 4.28
CA THR A 86 -6.70 -4.50 4.48
C THR A 86 -7.90 -4.70 3.58
N ASN A 87 -8.04 -5.89 3.00
CA ASN A 87 -9.09 -6.21 2.04
C ASN A 87 -9.56 -7.65 2.27
N ILE A 88 -10.87 -7.87 2.19
CA ILE A 88 -11.47 -9.20 2.30
C ILE A 88 -12.25 -9.48 1.03
N LYS A 89 -11.88 -10.51 0.28
CA LYS A 89 -12.65 -11.03 -0.86
C LYS A 89 -13.57 -12.13 -0.38
N TRP A 90 -14.88 -11.89 -0.45
CA TRP A 90 -15.90 -12.83 -0.03
C TRP A 90 -16.84 -13.23 -1.18
N TYR A 91 -17.00 -14.53 -1.38
CA TYR A 91 -17.85 -15.15 -2.39
C TYR A 91 -18.99 -15.94 -1.72
N PRO A 92 -20.07 -15.28 -1.27
CA PRO A 92 -21.21 -15.97 -0.66
C PRO A 92 -21.83 -17.01 -1.61
N VAL A 93 -21.98 -16.64 -2.88
CA VAL A 93 -22.49 -17.50 -3.96
C VAL A 93 -21.52 -17.52 -5.14
N ARG A 94 -21.62 -18.56 -5.99
CA ARG A 94 -20.88 -18.60 -7.26
C ARG A 94 -21.33 -17.38 -8.09
N ASN A 95 -20.38 -16.56 -8.52
CA ASN A 95 -20.57 -15.34 -9.31
C ASN A 95 -21.03 -14.08 -8.55
N LEU A 96 -20.92 -14.03 -7.22
CA LEU A 96 -21.03 -12.78 -6.46
C LEU A 96 -19.76 -12.58 -5.61
N LEU A 97 -19.01 -11.54 -5.92
CA LEU A 97 -17.85 -11.08 -5.16
C LEU A 97 -18.24 -9.84 -4.37
N ILE A 98 -18.04 -9.91 -3.06
CA ILE A 98 -18.12 -8.79 -2.13
C ILE A 98 -16.70 -8.53 -1.62
N GLU A 99 -16.18 -7.35 -1.89
CA GLU A 99 -14.80 -6.98 -1.57
C GLU A 99 -14.77 -5.66 -0.80
N PRO A 100 -14.94 -5.70 0.54
CA PRO A 100 -14.58 -4.59 1.42
C PRO A 100 -13.06 -4.42 1.49
N GLU A 101 -12.65 -3.18 1.33
CA GLU A 101 -11.28 -2.70 1.50
C GLU A 101 -11.29 -1.50 2.45
N LEU A 102 -10.36 -1.51 3.39
CA LEU A 102 -10.11 -0.42 4.31
C LEU A 102 -8.64 -0.05 4.24
N SER A 103 -8.37 1.20 3.89
CA SER A 103 -7.05 1.80 3.81
C SER A 103 -6.95 2.93 4.83
N TYR A 104 -5.91 2.87 5.65
CA TYR A 104 -5.49 3.93 6.53
C TYR A 104 -4.17 4.49 6.01
N THR A 105 -4.02 5.80 5.96
CA THR A 105 -2.76 6.46 5.63
C THR A 105 -2.54 7.59 6.59
N SER A 106 -1.40 7.57 7.28
CA SER A 106 -0.94 8.61 8.18
C SER A 106 0.28 9.28 7.58
N TRP A 107 0.25 10.61 7.55
CA TRP A 107 1.37 11.45 7.17
C TRP A 107 1.84 12.22 8.40
N ASP A 108 2.88 11.71 9.08
CA ASP A 108 3.45 12.36 10.27
C ASP A 108 4.07 13.73 9.92
N SER A 109 4.51 13.93 8.67
CA SER A 109 5.09 15.19 8.19
C SER A 109 4.10 16.36 8.13
N ILE A 110 2.80 16.09 8.04
CA ILE A 110 1.71 17.08 8.03
C ILE A 110 0.68 16.85 9.15
N ASN A 111 0.96 15.92 10.06
CA ASN A 111 0.07 15.48 11.15
C ASN A 111 -1.37 15.24 10.67
N GLN A 112 -1.51 14.55 9.54
CA GLN A 112 -2.81 14.24 8.94
C GLN A 112 -2.99 12.73 8.82
N ASP A 113 -4.21 12.31 9.13
CA ASP A 113 -4.66 10.93 9.01
C ASP A 113 -5.81 10.86 8.01
N GLN A 114 -5.75 9.90 7.11
CA GLN A 114 -6.83 9.61 6.16
C GLN A 114 -7.26 8.16 6.29
N TRP A 115 -8.57 7.99 6.41
CA TRP A 115 -9.25 6.70 6.30
C TRP A 115 -9.99 6.68 4.96
N ALA A 116 -9.81 5.60 4.21
CA ALA A 116 -10.51 5.35 2.96
C ALA A 116 -11.09 3.94 2.99
N GLY A 117 -12.40 3.84 2.75
CA GLY A 117 -13.09 2.57 2.61
C GLY A 117 -13.62 2.42 1.20
N ILE A 118 -13.40 1.27 0.59
CA ILE A 118 -14.01 0.90 -0.69
C ILE A 118 -14.80 -0.38 -0.45
N LEU A 119 -16.07 -0.38 -0.85
CA LEU A 119 -16.88 -1.59 -0.86
C LEU A 119 -17.24 -1.91 -2.30
N ARG A 120 -16.65 -2.98 -2.83
CA ARG A 120 -16.91 -3.43 -4.20
C ARG A 120 -17.89 -4.59 -4.20
N PHE A 121 -18.86 -4.52 -5.10
CA PHE A 121 -19.75 -5.61 -5.45
C PHE A 121 -19.55 -5.93 -6.93
N GLU A 122 -19.20 -7.17 -7.22
CA GLU A 122 -19.06 -7.66 -8.59
C GLU A 122 -19.94 -8.90 -8.75
N ARG A 123 -20.83 -8.86 -9.75
CA ARG A 123 -21.68 -9.99 -10.10
C ARG A 123 -21.44 -10.36 -11.55
N SER A 124 -21.04 -11.60 -11.80
CA SER A 124 -20.91 -12.14 -13.15
C SER A 124 -22.21 -12.86 -13.52
N PHE A 125 -22.72 -12.60 -14.73
CA PHE A 125 -23.93 -13.21 -15.27
C PHE A 125 -23.58 -14.37 -16.21
#